data_AF-A0A6B3HCQ6-F1
#
_entry.id   AF-A0A6B3HCQ6-F1
#
_cell.length_a   1.000
_cell.length_b   1.000
_cell.length_c   1.000
_cell.angle_alpha   90.00
_cell.angle_beta   90.00
_cell.angle_gamma   90.00
#
_symmetry.space_group_name_H-M   'P 1'
#
loop_
_entity.id
_entity.type
_entity.pdbx_description
1 polymer ?
#
loop_
_entity_poly.entity_id
_entity_poly.type
_entity_poly.pdbx_seq_one_letter_code
_entity_poly.pdbx_strand_id
1 'polypeptide(L)'
;PFPPGPALVRYFLHDFLGLVSGGAPELDKALAALDPEAGPQERLEAIADSGTVPEEFDAEFLLERFTLFRAHAHAMVDHVIDGAHDGPTTLVKAELSEPHLLLWEPYATRLDQHTVPGDHHSIWREPGLVAIADIVNQALRRGASV
;
A
#
# COMPACT_ATOMS: atom_id res chain seq x y z
N PRO A 1 2.32 -0.53 -17.89
CA PRO A 1 1.59 0.69 -18.30
C PRO A 1 0.84 1.24 -17.09
N PHE A 2 0.74 2.57 -16.94
CA PHE A 2 0.00 3.17 -15.84
C PHE A 2 -1.49 2.79 -15.92
N PRO A 3 -2.12 2.36 -14.81
CA PRO A 3 -3.51 1.90 -14.84
C PRO A 3 -4.47 3.04 -15.22
N PRO A 4 -5.59 2.73 -15.90
CA PRO A 4 -6.60 3.73 -16.24
C PRO A 4 -7.27 4.28 -14.97
N GLY A 5 -7.85 5.49 -15.07
CA GLY A 5 -8.44 6.22 -13.95
C GLY A 5 -9.36 5.39 -13.03
N PRO A 6 -10.36 4.66 -13.57
CA PRO A 6 -11.26 3.84 -12.74
C PRO A 6 -10.54 2.73 -11.95
N ALA A 7 -9.53 2.10 -12.56
CA ALA A 7 -8.75 1.07 -11.87
C ALA A 7 -7.90 1.67 -10.74
N LEU A 8 -7.36 2.87 -10.95
CA LEU A 8 -6.56 3.57 -9.96
C LEU A 8 -7.40 4.01 -8.75
N VAL A 9 -8.63 4.49 -8.96
CA VAL A 9 -9.57 4.81 -7.86
C VAL A 9 -9.90 3.56 -7.04
N ARG A 10 -10.16 2.43 -7.71
CA ARG A 10 -10.39 1.15 -7.03
C ARG A 10 -9.20 0.76 -6.15
N TYR A 11 -7.97 0.83 -6.68
CA TYR A 11 -6.77 0.51 -5.90
C TYR A 11 -6.56 1.45 -4.72
N PHE A 12 -6.74 2.76 -4.93
CA PHE A 12 -6.68 3.74 -3.85
C PHE A 12 -7.64 3.40 -2.71
N LEU A 13 -8.91 3.12 -3.02
CA LEU A 13 -9.93 2.85 -2.00
C LEU A 13 -9.68 1.54 -1.26
N HIS A 14 -9.25 0.48 -1.95
CA HIS A 14 -8.88 -0.79 -1.31
C HIS A 14 -7.69 -0.61 -0.35
N ASP A 15 -6.66 0.10 -0.79
CA ASP A 15 -5.47 0.34 0.03
C ASP A 15 -5.78 1.22 1.26
N PHE A 16 -6.49 2.33 1.02
CA PHE A 16 -6.88 3.26 2.06
C PHE A 16 -7.75 2.58 3.13
N LEU A 17 -8.80 1.85 2.73
CA LEU A 17 -9.72 1.20 3.66
C LEU A 17 -9.11 -0.04 4.33
N GLY A 18 -8.20 -0.76 3.66
CA GLY A 18 -7.37 -1.78 4.31
C GLY A 18 -6.65 -1.22 5.54
N LEU A 19 -6.07 -0.03 5.40
CA LEU A 19 -5.34 0.64 6.46
C LEU A 19 -6.23 1.25 7.56
N VAL A 20 -7.31 1.96 7.20
CA VAL A 20 -8.09 2.74 8.19
C VAL A 20 -9.25 1.96 8.82
N SER A 21 -9.85 1.00 8.10
CA SER A 21 -11.01 0.23 8.56
C SER A 21 -10.80 -1.28 8.58
N GLY A 22 -9.61 -1.77 8.17
CA GLY A 22 -9.34 -3.21 8.09
C GLY A 22 -9.98 -3.88 6.88
N GLY A 23 -10.33 -3.11 5.85
CA GLY A 23 -10.87 -3.58 4.58
C GLY A 23 -12.20 -2.91 4.20
N ALA A 24 -12.73 -3.32 3.04
CA ALA A 24 -13.94 -2.76 2.44
C ALA A 24 -14.75 -3.82 1.67
N PRO A 25 -15.53 -4.68 2.37
CA PRO A 25 -16.20 -5.81 1.76
C PRO A 25 -17.24 -5.42 0.69
N GLU A 26 -17.89 -4.26 0.82
CA GLU A 26 -18.90 -3.78 -0.13
C GLU A 26 -18.33 -2.84 -1.22
N LEU A 27 -17.03 -2.52 -1.18
CA LEU A 27 -16.43 -1.53 -2.08
C LEU A 27 -16.55 -1.90 -3.55
N ASP A 28 -16.22 -3.15 -3.90
CA ASP A 28 -16.27 -3.59 -5.30
C ASP A 28 -17.70 -3.55 -5.86
N LYS A 29 -18.69 -3.85 -5.02
CA LYS A 29 -20.10 -3.76 -5.39
C LYS A 29 -20.55 -2.31 -5.55
N ALA A 30 -20.13 -1.43 -4.65
CA ALA A 30 -20.42 0.01 -4.75
C ALA A 30 -19.81 0.61 -6.02
N LEU A 31 -18.54 0.29 -6.31
CA LEU A 31 -17.87 0.75 -7.53
C LEU A 31 -18.50 0.20 -8.82
N ALA A 32 -18.98 -1.04 -8.80
CA ALA A 32 -19.64 -1.66 -9.95
C ALA A 32 -21.01 -1.07 -10.27
N ALA A 33 -21.66 -0.41 -9.31
CA ALA A 33 -22.95 0.25 -9.50
C ALA A 33 -22.83 1.65 -10.14
N LEU A 34 -21.61 2.19 -10.24
CA LEU A 34 -21.34 3.51 -10.82
C LEU A 34 -21.27 3.46 -12.34
N ASP A 35 -21.51 4.61 -12.98
CA ASP A 35 -21.29 4.79 -14.42
C ASP A 35 -19.84 4.38 -14.79
N PRO A 36 -19.63 3.45 -15.74
CA PRO A 36 -18.30 3.08 -16.24
C PRO A 36 -17.48 4.27 -16.73
N GLU A 37 -18.12 5.31 -17.27
CA GLU A 37 -17.46 6.49 -17.81
C GLU A 37 -17.19 7.58 -16.75
N ALA A 38 -17.68 7.40 -15.52
CA ALA A 38 -17.49 8.37 -14.45
C ALA A 38 -15.99 8.62 -14.18
N GLY A 39 -15.65 9.90 -14.05
CA GLY A 39 -14.31 10.34 -13.70
C GLY A 39 -13.94 10.03 -12.25
N PRO A 40 -12.67 10.18 -11.85
CA PRO A 40 -12.25 9.91 -10.48
C PRO A 40 -12.99 10.71 -9.41
N GLN A 41 -13.25 12.00 -9.65
CA GLN A 41 -13.96 12.86 -8.70
C GLN A 41 -15.40 12.36 -8.46
N GLU A 42 -16.16 12.15 -9.53
CA GLU A 42 -17.55 11.66 -9.45
C GLU A 42 -17.63 10.29 -8.75
N ARG A 43 -16.63 9.43 -8.97
CA ARG A 43 -16.56 8.13 -8.28
C ARG A 43 -16.31 8.27 -6.79
N LEU A 44 -15.40 9.16 -6.38
CA LEU A 44 -15.10 9.38 -4.96
C LEU A 44 -16.26 10.05 -4.23
N GLU A 45 -16.93 11.01 -4.87
CA GLU A 45 -18.17 11.62 -4.38
C GLU A 45 -19.26 10.56 -4.15
N ALA A 46 -19.52 9.72 -5.15
CA ALA A 46 -20.53 8.67 -5.04
C ALA A 46 -20.19 7.61 -3.97
N ILE A 47 -18.90 7.30 -3.78
CA ILE A 47 -18.46 6.38 -2.72
C ILE A 47 -18.61 7.01 -1.34
N ALA A 48 -18.25 8.28 -1.16
CA ALA A 48 -18.48 9.02 0.09
C ALA A 48 -19.98 9.02 0.46
N ASP A 49 -20.84 9.35 -0.49
CA ASP A 49 -22.30 9.44 -0.29
C ASP A 49 -22.97 8.08 -0.02
N SER A 50 -22.33 6.98 -0.43
CA SER A 50 -22.87 5.62 -0.24
C SER A 50 -22.73 5.07 1.17
N GLY A 51 -21.94 5.72 2.04
CA GLY A 51 -21.59 5.20 3.37
C GLY A 51 -20.65 3.99 3.34
N THR A 52 -20.02 3.70 2.21
CA THR A 52 -19.00 2.63 2.06
C THR A 52 -17.71 2.98 2.80
N VAL A 53 -17.44 4.28 2.96
CA VAL A 53 -16.33 4.84 3.74
C VAL A 53 -16.85 5.38 5.06
N PRO A 54 -16.05 5.38 6.13
CA PRO A 54 -16.36 6.11 7.35
C PRO A 54 -16.70 7.59 7.09
N GLU A 55 -17.66 8.14 7.83
CA GLU A 55 -18.24 9.48 7.62
C GLU A 55 -17.20 10.61 7.71
N GLU A 56 -16.12 10.40 8.47
CA GLU A 56 -15.01 11.34 8.57
C GLU A 56 -14.18 11.48 7.28
N PHE A 57 -14.39 10.61 6.28
CA PHE A 57 -13.70 10.63 4.99
C PHE A 57 -14.65 11.08 3.88
N ASP A 58 -14.96 12.37 3.88
CA ASP A 58 -15.76 13.00 2.83
C ASP A 58 -15.06 13.00 1.46
N ALA A 59 -15.81 13.40 0.43
CA ALA A 59 -15.33 13.41 -0.95
C ALA A 59 -14.12 14.33 -1.16
N GLU A 60 -14.06 15.48 -0.47
CA GLU A 60 -12.95 16.42 -0.58
C GLU A 60 -11.66 15.79 -0.05
N PHE A 61 -11.72 15.22 1.16
CA PHE A 61 -10.61 14.49 1.76
C PHE A 61 -10.14 13.33 0.87
N LEU A 62 -11.07 12.52 0.37
CA LEU A 62 -10.73 11.39 -0.51
C LEU A 62 -10.07 11.85 -1.80
N LEU A 63 -10.52 12.96 -2.39
CA LEU A 63 -9.94 13.51 -3.61
C LEU A 63 -8.51 14.03 -3.42
N GLU A 64 -8.24 14.68 -2.27
CA GLU A 64 -6.88 15.10 -1.91
C GLU A 64 -5.94 13.90 -1.78
N ARG A 65 -6.37 12.87 -1.05
CA ARG A 65 -5.58 11.65 -0.84
C ARG A 65 -5.40 10.86 -2.13
N PHE A 66 -6.42 10.78 -2.98
CA PHE A 66 -6.33 10.17 -4.29
C PHE A 66 -5.33 10.91 -5.20
N THR A 67 -5.29 12.24 -5.13
CA THR A 67 -4.34 13.03 -5.93
C THR A 67 -2.89 12.69 -5.56
N LEU A 68 -2.60 12.56 -4.26
CA LEU A 68 -1.29 12.11 -3.77
C LEU A 68 -1.00 10.66 -4.15
N PHE A 69 -1.96 9.76 -3.97
CA PHE A 69 -1.84 8.36 -4.37
C PHE A 69 -1.50 8.22 -5.85
N ARG A 70 -2.20 8.96 -6.72
CA ARG A 70 -1.94 8.98 -8.16
C ARG A 70 -0.54 9.47 -8.49
N ALA A 71 -0.06 10.52 -7.82
CA ALA A 71 1.30 11.01 -8.02
C ALA A 71 2.36 9.97 -7.61
N HIS A 72 2.18 9.29 -6.48
CA HIS A 72 3.07 8.20 -6.05
C HIS A 72 3.01 6.99 -6.98
N ALA A 73 1.83 6.60 -7.45
CA ALA A 73 1.68 5.52 -8.41
C ALA A 73 2.42 5.84 -9.73
N HIS A 74 2.35 7.09 -10.19
CA HIS A 74 3.12 7.53 -11.36
C HIS A 74 4.62 7.42 -11.12
N ALA A 75 5.10 7.97 -10.00
CA ALA A 75 6.51 7.90 -9.63
C ALA A 75 7.01 6.46 -9.52
N MET A 76 6.19 5.53 -8.99
CA MET A 76 6.52 4.12 -8.90
C MET A 76 6.65 3.46 -10.28
N VAL A 77 5.75 3.75 -11.23
CA VAL A 77 5.80 3.20 -12.59
C VAL A 77 7.02 3.72 -13.36
N ASP A 78 7.41 4.97 -13.13
CA ASP A 78 8.53 5.61 -13.80
C ASP A 78 9.88 5.34 -13.08
N HIS A 79 9.85 4.70 -11.90
CA HIS A 79 11.06 4.42 -11.14
C HIS A 79 11.87 3.29 -11.77
N VAL A 80 13.10 3.61 -12.15
CA VAL A 80 14.09 2.65 -12.64
C VAL A 80 15.11 2.38 -11.55
N ILE A 81 15.33 1.11 -11.25
CA ILE A 81 16.40 0.67 -10.34
C ILE A 81 17.64 0.38 -11.18
N ASP A 82 18.63 1.26 -11.10
CA ASP A 82 19.91 1.10 -11.79
C ASP A 82 20.96 0.46 -10.87
N GLY A 83 21.36 -0.77 -11.21
CA GLY A 83 22.37 -1.51 -10.46
C GLY A 83 21.86 -2.14 -9.16
N ALA A 84 22.78 -2.78 -8.44
CA ALA A 84 22.50 -3.42 -7.17
C ALA A 84 23.06 -2.59 -6.00
N HIS A 85 22.37 -2.59 -4.88
CA HIS A 85 22.83 -2.01 -3.63
C HIS A 85 23.68 -3.01 -2.84
N ASP A 86 24.91 -2.61 -2.51
CA ASP A 86 25.89 -3.45 -1.79
C ASP A 86 25.91 -3.24 -0.26
N GLY A 87 25.04 -2.40 0.27
CA GLY A 87 24.89 -2.21 1.72
C GLY A 87 23.96 -3.24 2.37
N PRO A 88 24.03 -3.40 3.70
CA PRO A 88 23.07 -4.23 4.45
C PRO A 88 21.64 -3.77 4.17
N THR A 89 20.79 -4.68 3.70
CA THR A 89 19.38 -4.42 3.41
C THR A 89 18.50 -5.38 4.20
N THR A 90 17.50 -4.85 4.90
CA THR A 90 16.50 -5.66 5.62
C THR A 90 15.17 -5.55 4.90
N LEU A 91 14.63 -6.67 4.42
CA LEU A 91 13.26 -6.77 3.92
C LEU A 91 12.39 -7.41 5.01
N VAL A 92 11.36 -6.70 5.44
CA VAL A 92 10.31 -7.25 6.32
C VAL A 92 9.05 -7.44 5.48
N LYS A 93 8.56 -8.68 5.42
CA LYS A 93 7.33 -9.03 4.70
C LYS A 93 6.28 -9.58 5.66
N ALA A 94 5.02 -9.34 5.32
CA ALA A 94 3.89 -9.98 6.00
C ALA A 94 3.75 -11.43 5.52
N GLU A 95 3.26 -12.34 6.35
CA GLU A 95 3.02 -13.76 6.01
C GLU A 95 2.15 -13.93 4.76
N LEU A 96 1.16 -13.05 4.57
CA LEU A 96 0.21 -13.09 3.46
C LEU A 96 0.62 -12.19 2.28
N SER A 97 1.89 -11.79 2.20
CA SER A 97 2.38 -10.96 1.09
C SER A 97 2.44 -11.73 -0.24
N GLU A 98 2.13 -11.06 -1.34
CA GLU A 98 2.24 -11.66 -2.68
C GLU A 98 3.72 -11.78 -3.10
N PRO A 99 4.24 -13.00 -3.39
CA PRO A 99 5.68 -13.21 -3.60
C PRO A 99 6.30 -12.40 -4.74
N HIS A 100 5.53 -12.10 -5.79
CA HIS A 100 6.03 -11.38 -6.96
C HIS A 100 6.35 -9.91 -6.67
N LEU A 101 5.80 -9.35 -5.58
CA LEU A 101 6.08 -7.97 -5.14
C LEU A 101 7.38 -7.87 -4.31
N LEU A 102 8.05 -8.98 -4.03
CA LEU A 102 9.15 -9.07 -3.06
C LEU A 102 10.48 -9.54 -3.67
N LEU A 103 10.62 -9.51 -5.00
CA LEU A 103 11.80 -9.98 -5.74
C LEU A 103 12.97 -8.98 -5.67
N TRP A 104 13.51 -8.78 -4.46
CA TRP A 104 14.57 -7.82 -4.18
C TRP A 104 15.99 -8.37 -4.31
N GLU A 105 16.15 -9.70 -4.38
CA GLU A 105 17.47 -10.35 -4.48
C GLU A 105 18.35 -9.83 -5.63
N PRO A 106 17.81 -9.52 -6.83
CA PRO A 106 18.63 -8.95 -7.92
C PRO A 106 19.17 -7.55 -7.63
N TYR A 107 18.55 -6.81 -6.69
CA TYR A 107 18.80 -5.39 -6.45
C TYR A 107 19.50 -5.12 -5.11
N ALA A 108 19.63 -6.12 -4.24
CA ALA A 108 20.29 -5.99 -2.94
C ALA A 108 21.20 -7.21 -2.67
N THR A 109 22.52 -7.02 -2.78
CA THR A 109 23.47 -8.14 -2.69
C THR A 109 23.64 -8.68 -1.26
N ARG A 110 23.24 -7.90 -0.26
CA ARG A 110 23.29 -8.25 1.17
C ARG A 110 21.91 -8.12 1.82
N LEU A 111 20.96 -8.89 1.29
CA LEU A 111 19.57 -8.91 1.72
C LEU A 111 19.33 -9.89 2.88
N ASP A 112 18.80 -9.38 3.99
CA ASP A 112 18.29 -10.14 5.14
C ASP A 112 16.75 -10.07 5.14
N GLN A 113 16.07 -11.21 5.10
CA GLN A 113 14.62 -11.29 4.97
C GLN A 113 13.95 -11.79 6.25
N HIS A 114 12.93 -11.07 6.70
CA HIS A 114 12.12 -11.41 7.87
C HIS A 114 10.65 -11.51 7.50
N THR A 115 9.94 -12.46 8.10
CA THR A 115 8.48 -12.60 7.92
C THR A 115 7.80 -12.32 9.25
N VAL A 116 6.72 -11.55 9.24
CA VAL A 116 5.91 -11.24 10.42
C VAL A 116 4.43 -11.54 10.17
N PRO A 117 3.62 -11.78 11.22
CA PRO A 117 2.22 -12.15 11.06
C PRO A 117 1.40 -11.09 10.31
N GLY A 118 0.44 -11.55 9.50
CA GLY A 118 -0.57 -10.69 8.88
C GLY A 118 -0.41 -10.48 7.36
N ASP A 119 -1.06 -9.43 6.87
CA ASP A 119 -1.01 -8.96 5.48
C ASP A 119 -0.39 -7.55 5.36
N HIS A 120 -0.40 -6.98 4.15
CA HIS A 120 0.16 -5.66 3.86
C HIS A 120 -0.37 -4.54 4.77
N HIS A 121 -1.61 -4.66 5.24
CA HIS A 121 -2.27 -3.66 6.08
C HIS A 121 -2.19 -4.02 7.56
N SER A 122 -2.44 -5.29 7.91
CA SER A 122 -2.50 -5.72 9.31
C SER A 122 -1.12 -5.77 9.98
N ILE A 123 -0.04 -5.82 9.20
CA ILE A 123 1.34 -5.77 9.71
C ILE A 123 1.63 -4.51 10.55
N TRP A 124 0.90 -3.42 10.30
CA TRP A 124 1.05 -2.15 11.02
C TRP A 124 0.32 -2.10 12.36
N ARG A 125 -0.27 -3.22 12.79
CA ARG A 125 -0.95 -3.37 14.09
C ARG A 125 -0.31 -4.52 14.87
N GLU A 126 -0.67 -4.68 16.14
CA GLU A 126 -0.22 -5.85 16.90
C GLU A 126 -0.77 -7.15 16.30
N PRO A 127 0.02 -8.25 16.29
CA PRO A 127 1.39 -8.35 16.79
C PRO A 127 2.48 -7.94 15.77
N GLY A 128 2.11 -7.65 14.51
CA GLY A 128 3.05 -7.36 13.42
C GLY A 128 3.97 -6.15 13.69
N LEU A 129 3.41 -5.06 14.21
CA LEU A 129 4.16 -3.84 14.47
C LEU A 129 5.26 -4.03 15.52
N VAL A 130 4.98 -4.84 16.55
CA VAL A 130 5.95 -5.19 17.59
C VAL A 130 7.10 -6.01 16.98
N ALA A 131 6.77 -7.00 16.14
CA ALA A 131 7.77 -7.79 15.45
C ALA A 131 8.65 -6.94 14.51
N ILE A 132 8.05 -6.01 13.75
CA ILE A 132 8.80 -5.04 12.94
C ILE A 132 9.77 -4.24 13.80
N ALA A 133 9.30 -3.69 14.93
CA ALA A 133 10.12 -2.88 15.81
C ALA A 133 11.35 -3.66 16.34
N ASP A 134 11.15 -4.92 16.71
CA ASP A 134 12.26 -5.80 17.15
C ASP A 134 13.27 -6.06 16.03
N ILE A 135 12.80 -6.35 14.81
CA ILE A 135 13.66 -6.58 13.64
C ILE A 135 14.48 -5.33 13.32
N VAL A 136 13.85 -4.16 13.28
CA VAL A 136 14.51 -2.87 13.00
C VAL A 136 15.55 -2.57 14.07
N ASN A 137 15.22 -2.72 15.35
CA ASN A 137 16.17 -2.51 16.46
C ASN A 137 17.39 -3.44 16.36
N GLN A 138 17.19 -4.71 16.00
CA GLN A 138 18.28 -5.65 15.80
C GLN A 138 19.16 -5.28 14.59
N ALA A 139 18.56 -4.87 13.47
CA ALA A 139 19.28 -4.44 12.28
C ALA A 139 20.14 -3.21 12.56
N LEU A 140 19.61 -2.21 13.28
CA LEU A 140 20.33 -1.00 13.66
C LEU A 140 21.51 -1.29 14.59
N ARG A 141 21.35 -2.19 15.58
CA ARG A 141 22.46 -2.60 16.46
C ARG A 141 23.59 -3.28 15.69
N ARG A 142 23.26 -4.11 14.69
CA ARG A 142 24.26 -4.73 13.81
C ARG A 142 25.00 -3.69 12.99
N GLY A 143 24.29 -2.73 12.41
CA GLY A 143 24.88 -1.64 11.61
C GLY A 143 25.79 -0.70 12.40
N ALA A 144 25.46 -0.42 13.67
CA ALA A 144 26.28 0.44 14.54
C ALA A 144 27.57 -0.23 15.06
N SER A 145 27.74 -1.53 14.83
CA SER A 145 28.91 -2.31 15.27
C SER A 145 29.98 -2.48 14.18
N VAL A 146 29.77 -1.86 12.99
CA VAL A 146 30.67 -1.87 11.82
C VAL A 146 31.39 -0.54 11.73
#